data_AF-A0A640TA61-F1
#
_entry.id   AF-A0A640TA61-F1
#
_cell.length_a   1.000
_cell.length_b   1.000
_cell.length_c   1.000
_cell.angle_alpha   90.00
_cell.angle_beta   90.00
_cell.angle_gamma   90.00
#
_symmetry.space_group_name_H-M   'P 1'
#
loop_
_entity.id
_entity.type
_entity.pdbx_description
1 polymer ?
#
loop_
_entity_poly.entity_id
_entity_poly.type
_entity_poly.pdbx_seq_one_letter_code
_entity_poly.pdbx_strand_id
1 'polypeptide(L)' 'MGWKKTDEEKQAIADHKAAKRDLARHTDADSPEYLADHDRVVAAEKSVPWYRR' A
#
# COMPACT_ATOMS: atom_id res chain seq x y z
N MET A 1 0.77 27.16 4.93
CA MET A 1 1.47 26.56 3.77
C MET A 1 0.77 25.26 3.42
N GLY A 2 -0.20 25.30 2.50
CA GLY A 2 -1.03 24.14 2.17
C GLY A 2 -0.30 23.22 1.21
N TRP A 3 0.21 22.09 1.70
CA TRP A 3 0.79 21.05 0.84
C TRP A 3 -0.34 20.39 0.05
N LYS A 4 -0.53 20.80 -1.21
CA LYS A 4 -1.33 20.02 -2.15
C LYS A 4 -0.50 18.79 -2.50
N LYS A 5 -0.91 17.60 -2.03
CA LYS A 5 -0.35 16.33 -2.51
C LYS A 5 -0.50 16.25 -4.01
N THR A 6 0.58 15.86 -4.69
CA THR A 6 0.58 15.58 -6.13
C THR A 6 -0.40 14.46 -6.46
N ASP A 7 -0.85 14.40 -7.71
CA ASP A 7 -1.79 13.34 -8.15
C ASP A 7 -1.17 11.94 -7.98
N GLU A 8 0.13 11.83 -8.24
CA GLU A 8 0.94 10.63 -8.04
C GLU A 8 0.98 10.19 -6.56
N GLU A 9 1.17 11.13 -5.62
CA GLU A 9 1.11 10.81 -4.19
C GLU A 9 -0.28 10.35 -3.76
N LYS A 10 -1.35 10.93 -4.30
CA LYS A 10 -2.72 10.49 -4.00
C LYS A 10 -2.96 9.08 -4.52
N GLN A 11 -2.51 8.78 -5.73
CA GLN A 11 -2.62 7.46 -6.33
C GLN A 11 -1.83 6.43 -5.53
N ALA A 12 -0.58 6.71 -5.17
CA ALA A 12 0.24 5.82 -4.34
C ALA A 12 -0.40 5.52 -2.97
N ILE A 13 -1.01 6.53 -2.34
CA ILE A 13 -1.75 6.34 -1.08
C ILE A 13 -3.01 5.48 -1.29
N ALA A 14 -3.72 5.68 -2.40
CA ALA A 14 -4.90 4.88 -2.75
C ALA A 14 -4.52 3.41 -2.99
N ASP A 15 -3.44 3.17 -3.74
CA ASP A 15 -2.92 1.83 -4.03
C ASP A 15 -2.45 1.13 -2.76
N HIS A 16 -1.71 1.82 -1.89
CA HIS A 16 -1.29 1.26 -0.59
C HIS A 16 -2.50 0.91 0.30
N LYS A 17 -3.55 1.75 0.30
CA LYS A 17 -4.78 1.47 1.05
C LYS A 17 -5.57 0.30 0.45
N ALA A 18 -5.62 0.18 -0.88
CA ALA A 18 -6.27 -0.93 -1.56
C ALA A 18 -5.54 -2.25 -1.26
N ALA A 19 -4.22 -2.28 -1.40
CA ALA A 19 -3.40 -3.45 -1.09
C ALA A 19 -3.57 -3.89 0.38
N LYS A 20 -3.60 -2.96 1.34
CA LYS A 20 -3.84 -3.29 2.76
C LYS A 20 -5.24 -3.86 3.00
N ARG A 21 -6.25 -3.38 2.26
CA ARG A 21 -7.61 -3.90 2.36
C ARG A 21 -7.69 -5.32 1.80
N ASP A 22 -6.99 -5.60 0.71
CA ASP A 22 -6.96 -6.93 0.10
C ASP A 22 -6.21 -7.91 1.00
N LEU A 23 -5.05 -7.52 1.54
CA LEU A 23 -4.32 -8.29 2.56
C LEU A 23 -5.18 -8.61 3.78
N ALA A 24 -5.99 -7.65 4.26
CA ALA A 24 -6.88 -7.84 5.41
C ALA A 24 -8.04 -8.82 5.17
N ARG A 25 -8.30 -9.22 3.93
CA ARG A 25 -9.28 -10.28 3.60
C ARG A 25 -8.72 -11.67 3.84
N HIS A 26 -7.41 -11.81 3.93
CA HIS A 26 -6.74 -13.07 4.19
C HIS A 26 -6.61 -13.30 5.69
N THR A 27 -7.09 -14.46 6.16
CA THR A 27 -7.02 -14.87 7.57
C THR A 27 -5.78 -15.71 7.87
N ASP A 28 -5.23 -16.39 6.87
CA ASP A 28 -4.03 -17.22 6.98
C ASP A 28 -2.79 -16.45 6.49
N ALA A 29 -1.91 -16.10 7.43
CA ALA A 29 -0.68 -15.35 7.14
C ALA A 29 0.36 -16.14 6.32
N ASP A 30 0.27 -17.48 6.34
CA ASP A 30 1.17 -18.36 5.58
C ASP A 30 0.58 -18.78 4.23
N SER A 31 -0.63 -18.32 3.89
CA SER A 31 -1.21 -18.62 2.57
C SER A 31 -0.43 -17.92 1.45
N PRO A 32 -0.22 -18.57 0.30
CA PRO A 32 0.46 -17.94 -0.83
C PRO A 32 -0.27 -16.67 -1.32
N GLU A 33 -1.59 -16.62 -1.18
CA GLU A 33 -2.37 -15.40 -1.46
C GLU A 33 -2.05 -14.26 -0.49
N TYR A 34 -1.96 -14.53 0.83
CA TYR A 34 -1.54 -13.52 1.81
C TYR A 34 -0.15 -12.99 1.50
N LEU A 35 0.80 -13.89 1.20
CA LEU A 35 2.17 -13.49 0.87
C LEU A 35 2.21 -12.61 -0.40
N ALA A 36 1.43 -12.96 -1.42
CA ALA A 36 1.33 -12.16 -2.65
C ALA A 36 0.74 -10.76 -2.39
N ASP A 37 -0.32 -10.66 -1.58
CA ASP A 37 -0.90 -9.37 -1.21
C ASP A 37 -0.01 -8.57 -0.25
N HIS A 38 0.74 -9.25 0.61
CA HIS A 38 1.72 -8.63 1.48
C HIS A 38 2.86 -8.00 0.68
N ASP A 39 3.38 -8.70 -0.34
CA ASP A 39 4.36 -8.15 -1.28
C ASP A 39 3.82 -6.91 -2.02
N ARG A 40 2.53 -6.92 -2.41
CA ARG A 40 1.87 -5.74 -3.01
C ARG A 40 1.82 -4.56 -2.04
N VAL A 41 1.51 -4.80 -0.76
CA VAL A 41 1.53 -3.76 0.28
C VAL A 41 2.93 -3.17 0.42
N VAL A 42 3.96 -4.00 0.51
CA VAL A 42 5.36 -3.57 0.64
C VAL A 42 5.80 -2.79 -0.59
N ALA A 43 5.45 -3.25 -1.80
CA ALA A 43 5.75 -2.53 -3.04
C ALA A 43 5.05 -1.17 -3.09
N ALA A 44 3.76 -1.10 -2.75
CA ALA A 44 3.01 0.15 -2.71
C ALA A 44 3.50 1.11 -1.61
N GLU A 45 3.96 0.57 -0.47
CA GLU A 45 4.56 1.35 0.61
C GLU A 45 5.87 2.03 0.18
N LYS A 46 6.60 1.51 -0.81
CA LYS A 46 7.78 2.23 -1.35
C LYS A 46 7.41 3.48 -2.14
N SER A 47 6.17 3.57 -2.62
CA SER A 47 5.68 4.65 -3.47
C SER A 47 5.02 5.80 -2.69
N VAL A 48 4.70 5.60 -1.40
CA VAL A 48 4.07 6.63 -0.58
C VAL A 48 5.09 7.62 -0.01
N PRO A 49 4.72 8.90 0.18
CA PRO A 49 5.66 9.95 0.54
C PRO A 49 6.30 9.82 1.93
N TRP A 50 5.69 9.07 2.86
CA TRP A 50 6.27 8.85 4.20
C TRP A 50 7.34 7.76 4.25
N TYR A 51 7.46 6.91 3.24
CA TYR A 51 8.52 5.89 3.18
C TYR A 51 9.88 6.50 2.81
N ARG A 52 9.85 7.60 2.05
CA ARG A 52 11.04 8.31 1.57
C ARG A 52 11.49 9.44 2.52
N ARG A 53 10.86 9.55 3.69
CA ARG A 53 11.10 10.61 4.68
C ARG A 53 11.94 10.08 5.83
#